data_AF-T0I9C1-F1
#
_entry.id   AF-T0I9C1-F1
#
_cell.length_a   1.000
_cell.length_b   1.000
_cell.length_c   1.000
_cell.angle_alpha   90.00
_cell.angle_beta   90.00
_cell.angle_gamma   90.00
#
_symmetry.space_group_name_H-M   'P 1'
#
loop_
_entity.id
_entity.type
_entity.pdbx_description
1 polymer ?
#
loop_
_entity_poly.entity_id
_entity_poly.type
_entity_poly.pdbx_seq_one_letter_code
_entity_poly.pdbx_strand_id
1 'polypeptide(L)' 'MMAQGTHKISTLVLAKVAGGMSVVDALKEVCGADKVDQMIGDLYTHLRAKAAS' A
#
# COMPACT_ATOMS: atom_id res chain seq x y z
N MET A 1 -22.45 -15.68 -15.07
CA MET A 1 -22.11 -14.30 -14.68
C MET A 1 -21.31 -14.36 -13.39
N MET A 2 -19.99 -14.21 -13.44
CA MET A 2 -19.18 -13.97 -12.23
C MET A 2 -18.08 -12.99 -12.59
N ALA A 3 -18.01 -11.87 -11.86
CA ALA A 3 -16.97 -10.86 -11.98
C ALA A 3 -15.65 -11.43 -11.41
N GLN A 4 -14.99 -12.27 -12.20
CA GLN A 4 -13.73 -12.91 -11.90
C GLN A 4 -12.59 -11.93 -12.27
N GLY A 5 -12.35 -10.91 -11.45
CA GLY A 5 -11.34 -9.91 -11.80
C GLY A 5 -10.99 -8.86 -10.75
N THR A 6 -11.48 -8.95 -9.51
CA THR A 6 -11.16 -7.94 -8.49
C THR A 6 -11.23 -8.54 -7.08
N HIS A 7 -10.36 -9.49 -6.77
CA HIS A 7 -9.96 -9.63 -5.36
C HIS A 7 -9.26 -8.32 -5.00
N LYS A 8 -10.02 -7.41 -4.36
CA LYS A 8 -9.59 -6.03 -4.11
C LYS A 8 -8.25 -6.06 -3.37
N ILE A 9 -7.27 -5.28 -3.84
CA ILE A 9 -5.93 -5.17 -3.24
C ILE A 9 -6.02 -5.04 -1.71
N SER A 10 -7.00 -4.29 -1.22
CA SER A 10 -7.30 -4.15 0.21
C SER A 10 -7.56 -5.49 0.92
N THR A 11 -8.29 -6.43 0.32
CA THR A 11 -8.55 -7.76 0.89
C THR A 11 -7.27 -8.59 1.00
N LEU A 12 -6.39 -8.52 0.00
CA LEU A 12 -5.11 -9.24 0.02
C LEU A 12 -4.18 -8.68 1.12
N VAL A 13 -4.10 -7.35 1.23
CA VAL A 13 -3.32 -6.69 2.28
C VAL A 13 -3.88 -7.02 3.67
N LEU A 14 -5.20 -6.95 3.86
CA LEU A 14 -5.85 -7.27 5.13
C LEU A 14 -5.61 -8.72 5.56
N ALA A 15 -5.59 -9.67 4.62
CA ALA A 15 -5.28 -11.07 4.92
C ALA A 15 -3.84 -11.23 5.45
N LYS A 16 -2.87 -10.52 4.87
CA LYS A 16 -1.46 -10.54 5.32
C LYS A 16 -1.30 -9.92 6.71
N VAL A 17 -1.98 -8.80 6.96
CA VAL A 17 -1.99 -8.14 8.27
C VAL A 17 -2.63 -9.02 9.34
N ALA A 18 -3.74 -9.70 9.03
CA ALA A 18 -4.35 -10.69 9.93
C ALA A 18 -3.41 -11.86 10.25
N GLY A 19 -2.45 -12.16 9.36
CA GLY A 19 -1.38 -13.13 9.58
C GLY A 19 -0.19 -12.61 10.40
N GLY A 20 -0.26 -11.39 10.93
CA GLY A 20 0.79 -10.80 11.79
C GLY A 20 1.81 -9.95 11.04
N MET A 21 1.63 -9.71 9.74
CA MET A 21 2.50 -8.82 8.97
C MET A 21 2.20 -7.34 9.27
N SER A 22 3.22 -6.49 9.21
CA SER A 22 2.98 -5.05 9.29
C SER A 22 2.21 -4.58 8.03
N VAL A 23 1.45 -3.49 8.16
CA VAL A 23 0.68 -2.94 7.03
C VAL A 23 1.59 -2.55 5.86
N VAL A 24 2.77 -2.01 6.15
CA VAL A 24 3.74 -1.59 5.12
C VAL A 24 4.32 -2.80 4.40
N ASP A 25 4.71 -3.84 5.15
CA ASP A 25 5.25 -5.06 4.55
C ASP A 25 4.19 -5.79 3.72
N ALA A 26 2.94 -5.82 4.21
CA ALA A 26 1.81 -6.37 3.47
C ALA A 26 1.53 -5.59 2.17
N LEU A 27 1.65 -4.26 2.20
CA LEU A 27 1.56 -3.44 1.00
C LEU A 27 2.70 -3.71 0.03
N LYS A 28 3.95 -3.82 0.52
CA LYS A 28 5.11 -4.13 -0.32
C LYS A 28 4.98 -5.51 -0.98
N GLU A 29 4.49 -6.51 -0.26
CA GLU A 29 4.30 -7.86 -0.78
C GLU A 29 3.17 -7.93 -1.82
N VAL A 30 2.07 -7.18 -1.62
CA VAL A 30 0.91 -7.22 -2.54
C VAL A 30 1.06 -6.28 -3.74
N CYS A 31 1.66 -5.09 -3.55
CA CYS A 31 1.71 -4.03 -4.55
C CYS A 31 3.10 -3.84 -5.19
N GLY A 32 4.13 -4.51 -4.66
CA GLY A 32 5.54 -4.35 -5.05
C GLY A 32 6.26 -3.31 -4.19
N ALA A 33 7.48 -3.64 -3.74
CA ALA A 33 8.28 -2.79 -2.86
C ALA A 33 8.59 -1.43 -3.50
N ASP A 34 9.08 -1.41 -4.74
CA ASP A 34 9.45 -0.16 -5.45
C ASP A 34 8.30 0.83 -5.52
N LYS A 35 7.08 0.33 -5.80
CA LYS A 35 5.88 1.16 -5.92
C LYS A 35 5.49 1.76 -4.57
N VAL A 36 5.53 0.96 -3.50
CA VAL A 36 5.16 1.41 -2.15
C VAL A 36 6.20 2.39 -1.62
N ASP A 37 7.49 2.14 -1.85
CA ASP A 37 8.57 3.03 -1.43
C ASP A 37 8.50 4.38 -2.17
N GLN A 38 8.20 4.37 -3.48
CA GLN A 38 7.94 5.60 -4.23
C GLN A 38 6.73 6.37 -3.66
N MET A 39 5.60 5.71 -3.41
CA MET A 39 4.41 6.35 -2.83
C MET A 39 4.69 6.98 -1.47
N ILE A 40 5.48 6.31 -0.62
CA ILE A 40 5.89 6.85 0.68
C ILE A 40 6.79 8.08 0.50
N GLY A 41 7.75 8.02 -0.43
CA GLY A 41 8.63 9.16 -0.75
C GLY A 41 7.85 10.39 -1.25
N ASP A 42 6.88 10.18 -2.14
CA ASP A 42 6.01 11.23 -2.67
C ASP A 42 5.15 11.86 -1.56
N LEU A 43 4.60 11.03 -0.67
CA LEU A 43 3.85 11.50 0.49
C LEU A 43 4.71 12.39 1.40
N TYR A 44 5.92 11.97 1.73
CA TYR A 44 6.84 12.78 2.53
C TYR A 44 7.20 14.11 1.87
N THR A 45 7.39 14.09 0.55
CA THR A 45 7.69 15.29 -0.23
C THR A 45 6.54 16.29 -0.17
N HIS A 46 5.30 15.83 -0.38
CA HIS A 46 4.11 16.67 -0.29
C HIS A 46 3.86 17.21 1.12
N LEU A 47 4.08 16.38 2.16
CA LEU A 47 3.93 16.84 3.55
C LEU A 47 4.97 17.90 3.92
N ARG A 48 6.22 17.76 3.46
CA ARG A 48 7.25 18.79 3.65
C ARG A 48 6.91 20.08 2.93
N ALA A 49 6.47 20.00 1.68
CA ALA A 49 6.06 21.18 0.91
C ALA A 49 4.89 21.90 1.60
N LYS A 50 3.89 21.15 2.11
CA LYS A 50 2.76 21.70 2.85
C LYS A 50 3.18 22.35 4.18
N ALA A 51 4.16 21.81 4.88
CA ALA A 51 4.65 22.40 6.13
C ALA A 51 5.46 23.70 5.91
N ALA A 52 5.97 23.92 4.70
CA ALA A 52 6.74 25.10 4.31
C ALA A 52 5.87 26.21 3.65
N SER A 53 4.56 25.99 3.52
CA SER A 53 3.58 26.95 2.97
C SER A 53 2.61 27.43 4.04
#